data_AF-A0A962YG68-F1
#
_entry.id   AF-A0A962YG68-F1
#
_cell.length_a   1.000
_cell.length_b   1.000
_cell.length_c   1.000
_cell.angle_alpha   90.00
_cell.angle_beta   90.00
_cell.angle_gamma   90.00
#
_symmetry.space_group_name_H-M   'P 1'
#
loop_
_entity.id
_entity.type
_entity.pdbx_description
1 polymer ?
#
loop_
_entity_poly.entity_id
_entity_poly.type
_entity_poly.pdbx_seq_one_letter_code
_entity_poly.pdbx_strand_id
1 'polypeptide(L)'
;MPPRMKADTLPPELRTWLDAEIIKRGYSDFTGLAAALADRGHKLSRTSIHRYAQRLRERADSDIDQIPDSIQSALSMLGRIRLRRLELDQQEACVLSQLQALGFDVPETETADHDPC
;
A
#
# COMPACT_ATOMS: atom_id res chain seq x y z
N MET A 1 -22.93 24.14 13.38
CA MET A 1 -21.46 24.11 13.13
C MET A 1 -20.91 22.86 13.81
N PRO A 2 -20.32 21.89 13.09
CA PRO A 2 -19.79 20.69 13.73
C PRO A 2 -18.70 21.06 14.74
N PRO A 3 -18.61 20.37 15.88
CA PRO A 3 -17.68 20.72 16.95
C PRO A 3 -16.24 20.68 16.44
N ARG A 4 -15.52 21.78 16.64
CA ARG A 4 -14.11 21.96 16.23
C ARG A 4 -13.28 20.93 16.99
N MET A 5 -12.61 20.03 16.27
CA MET A 5 -11.82 19.00 16.94
C MET A 5 -10.55 19.63 17.50
N LYS A 6 -10.03 19.10 18.60
CA LYS A 6 -8.71 19.52 19.13
C LYS A 6 -7.57 19.31 18.11
N ALA A 7 -7.73 18.37 17.19
CA ALA A 7 -6.79 18.16 16.08
C ALA A 7 -6.84 19.30 15.05
N ASP A 8 -7.96 20.02 14.90
CA ASP A 8 -8.07 21.17 14.00
C ASP A 8 -7.36 22.42 14.57
N THR A 9 -6.92 22.36 15.83
CA THR A 9 -6.20 23.44 16.52
C THR A 9 -4.68 23.30 16.39
N LEU A 10 -4.20 22.26 15.70
CA LEU A 10 -2.77 22.03 15.45
C LEU A 10 -2.24 23.04 14.42
N PRO A 11 -0.97 23.48 14.55
CA PRO A 11 -0.29 24.19 13.47
C PRO A 11 -0.32 23.36 12.17
N PRO A 12 -0.42 24.01 11.00
CA PRO A 12 -0.55 23.32 9.72
C PRO A 12 0.60 22.34 9.46
N GLU A 13 1.83 22.69 9.84
CA GLU A 13 3.01 21.81 9.72
C GLU A 13 2.85 20.51 10.54
N LEU A 14 2.37 20.63 11.78
CA LEU A 14 2.19 19.49 12.67
C LEU A 14 1.02 18.61 12.23
N ARG A 15 0.01 19.22 11.60
CA ARG A 15 -1.12 18.50 10.99
C ARG A 15 -0.66 17.66 9.81
N THR A 16 0.14 18.23 8.91
CA THR A 16 0.72 17.49 7.77
C THR A 16 1.60 16.33 8.25
N TRP A 17 2.40 16.54 9.30
CA TRP A 17 3.18 15.48 9.91
C TRP A 17 2.28 14.37 10.49
N LEU A 18 1.21 14.74 11.20
CA LEU A 18 0.25 13.78 11.76
C LEU A 18 -0.46 12.97 10.67
N ASP A 19 -0.87 13.61 9.58
CA ASP A 19 -1.50 12.94 8.43
C ASP A 19 -0.56 11.90 7.82
N ALA A 20 0.69 12.29 7.54
CA ALA A 20 1.70 11.41 6.97
C ALA A 20 1.97 10.21 7.90
N GLU A 21 2.05 10.44 9.21
CA GLU A 21 2.38 9.39 10.17
C GLU A 21 1.20 8.43 10.44
N ILE A 22 -0.05 8.93 10.39
CA ILE A 22 -1.25 8.09 10.41
C ILE A 22 -1.29 7.17 9.19
N ILE A 23 -1.02 7.71 7.99
CA ILE A 23 -1.02 6.94 6.73
C ILE A 23 0.11 5.91 6.74
N LYS A 24 1.32 6.31 7.13
CA LYS A 24 2.50 5.44 7.20
C LYS A 24 2.28 4.24 8.13
N ARG A 25 1.57 4.44 9.24
CA ARG A 25 1.23 3.38 10.20
C ARG A 25 -0.03 2.60 9.84
N GLY A 26 -0.69 2.93 8.71
CA GLY A 26 -1.91 2.25 8.27
C GLY A 26 -3.08 2.44 9.24
N TYR A 27 -3.23 3.63 9.83
CA TYR A 27 -4.30 3.93 10.80
C TYR A 27 -4.24 3.09 12.08
N SER A 28 -3.04 2.72 12.52
CA SER A 28 -2.79 1.96 13.74
C SER A 28 -1.96 2.75 14.75
N ASP A 29 -1.90 2.26 16.00
CA ASP A 29 -1.08 2.81 17.08
C ASP A 29 -1.30 4.32 17.40
N PHE A 30 -2.53 4.67 17.74
CA PHE A 30 -2.87 6.03 18.16
C PHE A 30 -2.27 6.45 19.51
N THR A 31 -1.87 5.48 20.34
CA THR A 31 -1.25 5.74 21.64
C THR A 31 0.20 6.20 21.45
N GLY A 32 0.97 5.53 20.60
CA GLY A 32 2.32 5.96 20.24
C GLY A 32 2.33 7.33 19.55
N LEU A 33 1.36 7.58 18.65
CA LEU A 33 1.16 8.89 18.03
C LEU A 33 0.86 9.99 19.06
N ALA A 34 0.03 9.72 20.07
CA ALA A 34 -0.28 10.67 21.13
C ALA A 34 0.96 11.02 21.97
N ALA A 35 1.82 10.05 22.28
CA ALA A 35 3.09 10.27 22.97
C ALA A 35 4.03 11.14 22.13
N ALA A 36 4.21 10.81 20.85
CA ALA A 36 5.05 11.57 19.93
C ALA A 36 4.56 13.02 19.74
N LEU A 37 3.24 13.25 19.80
CA LEU A 37 2.66 14.59 19.80
C LEU A 37 2.89 15.34 21.12
N ALA A 38 2.83 14.63 22.24
CA ALA A 38 3.10 15.20 23.56
C ALA A 38 4.56 15.68 23.68
N ASP A 39 5.53 14.94 23.13
CA ASP A 39 6.94 15.33 23.07
C ASP A 39 7.16 16.62 22.26
N ARG A 40 6.31 16.85 21.26
CA ARG A 40 6.28 18.08 20.44
C ARG A 40 5.49 19.22 21.10
N GLY A 41 5.05 19.06 22.35
CA GLY A 41 4.33 20.08 23.12
C GLY A 41 2.81 20.09 22.94
N HIS A 42 2.23 19.13 22.21
CA HIS A 42 0.80 19.08 21.91
C HIS A 42 0.14 17.83 22.50
N LYS A 43 -0.64 17.99 23.58
CA LYS A 43 -1.36 16.87 24.20
C LYS A 43 -2.68 16.58 23.49
N LEU A 44 -2.69 15.54 22.67
CA LEU A 44 -3.91 14.97 22.09
C LEU A 44 -4.22 13.62 22.72
N SER A 45 -5.50 13.35 22.96
CA SER A 45 -5.96 12.03 23.41
C SER A 45 -6.04 11.05 22.25
N ARG A 46 -5.81 9.76 22.53
CA ARG A 46 -6.01 8.65 21.59
C ARG A 46 -7.33 8.78 20.81
N THR A 47 -8.42 9.05 21.52
CA THR A 47 -9.77 9.19 20.94
C THR A 47 -9.89 10.40 20.00
N SER A 48 -9.17 11.49 20.28
CA SER A 48 -9.14 12.65 19.38
C SER A 48 -8.39 12.34 18.08
N ILE A 49 -7.27 11.61 18.18
CA ILE A 49 -6.49 11.17 17.01
C ILE A 49 -7.29 10.16 16.19
N HIS A 50 -7.93 9.18 16.84
CA HIS A 50 -8.77 8.20 16.15
C HIS A 50 -9.90 8.87 15.35
N ARG A 51 -10.62 9.81 15.96
CA ARG A 51 -11.71 10.52 15.29
C ARG A 51 -11.20 11.40 14.14
N TYR A 52 -10.00 11.95 14.28
CA TYR A 52 -9.33 12.70 13.21
C TYR A 52 -8.93 11.78 12.05
N ALA A 53 -8.31 10.64 12.35
CA ALA A 53 -7.91 9.62 11.39
C ALA A 53 -9.12 9.06 10.61
N GLN A 54 -10.28 8.93 11.25
CA GLN A 54 -11.52 8.54 10.60
C GLN A 54 -11.98 9.57 9.56
N ARG A 55 -11.93 10.87 9.88
CA ARG A 55 -12.22 11.93 8.89
C ARG A 55 -11.21 11.98 7.75
N LEU A 56 -9.93 11.71 8.05
CA LEU A 56 -8.89 11.64 7.04
C LEU A 56 -9.20 10.52 6.02
N ARG A 57 -9.66 9.36 6.51
CA ARG A 57 -10.12 8.25 5.68
C ARG A 57 -11.35 8.61 4.87
N GLU A 58 -12.38 9.18 5.49
CA GLU A 58 -13.59 9.63 4.77
C GLU A 58 -13.27 10.59 3.62
N ARG A 59 -12.31 11.50 3.83
CA ARG A 59 -11.82 12.38 2.75
C ARG A 59 -11.12 11.59 1.65
N ALA A 60 -10.19 10.69 2.01
CA ALA A 60 -9.47 9.88 1.04
C ALA A 60 -10.42 8.98 0.22
N ASP A 61 -11.43 8.38 0.85
CA ASP A 61 -12.45 7.57 0.17
C ASP A 61 -13.28 8.43 -0.79
N SER A 62 -13.68 9.64 -0.39
CA SER A 62 -14.39 10.57 -1.28
C SER A 62 -13.57 11.06 -2.47
N ASP A 63 -12.23 11.07 -2.34
CA ASP A 63 -11.30 11.39 -3.42
C ASP A 63 -11.12 10.17 -4.35
N ILE A 64 -11.13 8.95 -3.80
CA ILE A 64 -11.11 7.69 -4.57
C ILE A 64 -12.38 7.57 -5.43
N ASP A 65 -13.54 7.94 -4.91
CA ASP A 65 -14.80 7.95 -5.68
C ASP A 65 -14.79 8.97 -6.83
N GLN A 66 -13.88 9.96 -6.80
CA GLN A 66 -13.70 10.93 -7.87
C GLN A 66 -12.65 10.52 -8.90
N ILE A 67 -12.05 9.33 -8.77
CA ILE A 67 -11.14 8.81 -9.78
C ILE A 67 -11.94 8.62 -11.08
N PRO A 68 -11.58 9.32 -12.18
CA PRO A 68 -12.35 9.24 -13.40
C PRO A 68 -12.38 7.82 -13.96
N ASP A 69 -13.52 7.43 -14.54
CA ASP A 69 -13.78 6.08 -15.08
C ASP A 69 -12.69 5.60 -16.05
N SER A 70 -11.99 6.51 -16.72
CA SER A 70 -10.87 6.21 -17.61
C SER A 70 -9.65 5.64 -16.87
N ILE A 71 -9.33 6.16 -15.68
CA ILE A 71 -8.27 5.66 -14.82
C ILE A 71 -8.69 4.32 -14.19
N GLN A 72 -9.94 4.20 -13.76
CA GLN A 72 -10.46 2.94 -13.23
C GLN A 72 -10.49 1.83 -14.29
N SER A 73 -10.83 2.17 -15.54
CA SER A 73 -10.76 1.27 -16.69
C SER A 73 -9.32 0.80 -16.93
N ALA A 74 -8.35 1.72 -16.93
CA ALA A 74 -6.94 1.39 -17.08
C ALA A 74 -6.42 0.50 -15.93
N LEU A 75 -6.77 0.80 -14.69
CA LEU A 75 -6.44 -0.02 -13.52
C LEU A 75 -7.05 -1.43 -13.60
N SER A 76 -8.30 -1.56 -14.06
CA SER A 76 -8.93 -2.87 -14.28
C SER A 76 -8.26 -3.66 -15.41
N MET A 77 -7.75 -2.97 -16.44
CA MET A 77 -7.02 -3.58 -17.54
C MET A 77 -5.64 -4.06 -17.07
N LEU A 78 -4.94 -3.26 -16.27
CA LEU A 78 -3.67 -3.62 -15.63
C LEU A 78 -3.86 -4.77 -14.62
N GLY A 79 -4.96 -4.78 -13.87
CA GLY A 79 -5.32 -5.89 -12.98
C GLY A 79 -5.48 -7.20 -13.75
N ARG A 80 -6.12 -7.18 -14.93
CA ARG A 80 -6.22 -8.35 -15.82
C ARG A 80 -4.85 -8.82 -16.34
N ILE A 81 -3.93 -7.90 -16.63
CA ILE A 81 -2.55 -8.25 -17.02
C ILE A 81 -1.80 -8.90 -15.83
N ARG A 82 -1.97 -8.36 -14.62
CA ARG A 82 -1.36 -8.90 -13.38
C ARG A 82 -1.87 -10.32 -13.09
N LEU A 83 -3.18 -10.56 -13.21
CA LEU A 83 -3.79 -11.87 -12.98
C LEU A 83 -3.39 -12.88 -14.05
N ARG A 84 -3.36 -12.46 -15.33
CA ARG A 84 -2.90 -13.32 -16.42
C ARG A 84 -1.42 -13.70 -16.29
N ARG A 85 -0.59 -12.82 -15.71
CA ARG A 85 0.81 -13.16 -15.39
C ARG A 85 0.90 -14.29 -14.36
N LEU A 86 0.13 -14.21 -13.27
CA LEU A 86 0.09 -15.27 -12.25
C LEU A 86 -0.43 -16.60 -12.82
N GLU A 87 -1.43 -16.54 -13.70
CA GLU A 87 -1.99 -17.71 -14.36
C GLU A 87 -1.01 -18.34 -15.36
N LEU A 88 -0.24 -17.51 -16.08
CA LEU A 88 0.86 -17.96 -16.94
C LEU A 88 1.99 -18.60 -16.12
N ASP A 89 2.40 -17.99 -15.01
CA ASP A 89 3.43 -18.56 -14.12
C ASP A 89 2.97 -19.95 -13.59
N GLN A 90 1.67 -20.11 -13.32
CA GLN A 90 1.08 -21.39 -12.89
C GLN A 90 1.01 -22.43 -14.02
N GLN A 91 0.75 -22.00 -15.26
CA GLN A 91 0.79 -22.87 -16.44
C GLN A 91 2.21 -23.33 -16.77
N GLU A 92 3.21 -22.45 -16.68
CA GLU A 92 4.62 -22.80 -16.90
C GLU A 92 5.09 -23.86 -15.89
N ALA A 93 4.79 -23.67 -14.61
CA ALA A 93 5.09 -24.66 -13.57
C ALA A 93 4.40 -26.01 -13.82
N CYS A 94 3.15 -26.00 -14.27
CA CYS A 94 2.42 -27.21 -14.63
C CYS A 94 3.07 -27.95 -15.81
N VAL A 95 3.42 -27.22 -16.87
CA VAL A 95 4.06 -27.80 -18.07
C VAL A 95 5.43 -28.38 -17.72
N LEU A 96 6.24 -27.69 -16.93
CA LEU A 96 7.54 -28.18 -16.49
C LEU A 96 7.40 -29.46 -15.65
N SER A 97 6.45 -29.49 -14.71
CA SER A 97 6.14 -30.71 -13.95
C SER A 97 5.71 -31.87 -14.85
N GLN A 98 4.96 -31.59 -15.92
CA GLN A 98 4.48 -32.60 -16.86
C GLN A 98 5.60 -33.14 -17.77
N LEU A 99 6.52 -32.28 -18.21
CA LEU A 99 7.71 -32.66 -18.97
C LEU A 99 8.66 -33.53 -18.14
N GLN A 100 8.89 -33.16 -16.88
CA GLN A 100 9.67 -33.99 -15.95
C GLN A 100 9.03 -35.36 -15.73
N ALA A 101 7.70 -35.42 -15.59
CA ALA A 101 6.97 -36.69 -15.44
C ALA A 101 7.06 -37.59 -16.70
N LEU A 102 7.25 -37.00 -17.88
CA LEU A 102 7.50 -37.72 -19.14
C LEU A 102 8.98 -38.10 -19.34
N GLY A 103 9.85 -37.79 -18.36
CA GLY A 103 11.27 -38.12 -18.40
C GLY A 103 12.10 -37.19 -19.30
N PHE A 104 11.57 -36.01 -19.64
CA PHE A 104 12.33 -34.97 -20.34
C PHE A 104 13.16 -34.18 -19.32
N ASP A 105 14.47 -34.41 -19.31
CA ASP A 105 15.42 -33.62 -18.52
C ASP A 105 15.71 -32.32 -19.30
N VAL A 106 15.36 -31.17 -18.71
CA VAL A 106 15.69 -29.87 -19.29
C VAL A 106 17.13 -29.56 -18.89
N PRO A 107 18.09 -29.48 -19.83
CA PRO A 107 19.46 -29.18 -19.46
C PRO A 107 19.50 -27.78 -18.83
N GLU A 108 20.00 -27.71 -17.59
CA GLU A 108 20.39 -26.44 -16.98
C GLU A 108 21.31 -25.74 -17.98
N THR A 109 20.96 -24.50 -18.34
CA THR A 109 21.79 -23.69 -19.22
C THR A 109 23.13 -23.49 -18.55
N GLU A 110 24.10 -24.30 -18.96
CA GLU A 110 25.52 -24.10 -18.69
C GLU A 110 25.84 -22.71 -19.24
N THR A 111 25.92 -21.73 -18.33
CA THR A 111 26.44 -20.40 -18.60
C THR A 111 27.86 -20.60 -19.08
N ALA A 112 28.03 -20.60 -20.40
CA ALA A 112 29.32 -20.62 -21.04
C ALA A 112 30.09 -19.39 -20.58
N ASP A 113 30.97 -19.62 -19.61
CA ASP A 113 32.07 -18.76 -19.22
C ASP A 113 32.99 -18.66 -20.45
N HIS A 114 32.70 -17.69 -21.32
CA HIS A 114 33.53 -17.40 -22.48
C HIS A 114 34.58 -16.39 -22.05
N ASP A 115 35.66 -16.91 -21.50
CA ASP A 115 36.92 -16.22 -21.31
C ASP A 115 37.74 -16.39 -22.60
N PRO A 116 38.04 -15.32 -23.37
CA PRO A 116 39.19 -15.35 -24.25
C PRO A 116 40.21 -14.30 -23.80
N CYS A 117 41.41 -14.81 -23.52
CA CYS A 117 42.66 -14.07 -23.56
C CYS A 117 42.81 -13.21 -24.83
#